data_AF-A0A1V5M1L3-F1
#
_entry.id   AF-A0A1V5M1L3-F1
#
_cell.length_a   1.000
_cell.length_b   1.000
_cell.length_c   1.000
_cell.angle_alpha   90.00
_cell.angle_beta   90.00
_cell.angle_gamma   90.00
#
_symmetry.space_group_name_H-M   'P 1'
#
loop_
_entity.id
_entity.type
_entity.pdbx_description
1 polymer ?
#
loop_
_entity_poly.entity_id
_entity_poly.type
_entity_poly.pdbx_seq_one_letter_code
_entity_poly.pdbx_strand_id
1 'polypeptide(L)'
;MLYETKAICVDFDGVIAEFADDIQEFGQLIPGAPEAISELKALGYRIIIHTARPSHQDHKDRLGGYLHTHGIPFDEINTNSHCAWESEKPVADLYIDDRALRFEGDWAHTVATAKRHLGLTNGHLSYEQLLALITDRRHEVESLEQFLRGQTSWLTSPASTRFHLAEDGGLVKHSLNVANTLLRLRDALAPDISVESCVIVALYHDTGKVGMPGQPYYLPNPSEWHVKNRGIHYTVNTDLVHMDIATRSLFLVARHITLTDTEAQAIRYHDGQYIEENHSVAHRETPLTRLLQYADNWSGGVLEER
;
A
#
# COMPACT_ATOMS: atom_id res chain seq x y z
N MET A 1 22.83 16.17 -30.33
CA MET A 1 23.02 16.64 -28.94
C MET A 1 21.73 17.32 -28.55
N LEU A 2 20.80 16.56 -27.99
CA LEU A 2 19.47 17.07 -27.65
C LEU A 2 19.50 17.31 -26.15
N TYR A 3 19.68 18.58 -25.78
CA TYR A 3 19.44 19.11 -24.45
C TYR A 3 20.52 18.77 -23.39
N GLU A 4 21.49 19.68 -23.21
CA GLU A 4 22.18 19.85 -21.93
C GLU A 4 21.52 21.04 -21.25
N THR A 5 20.70 20.79 -20.22
CA THR A 5 20.45 21.84 -19.24
C THR A 5 20.95 21.42 -17.88
N LYS A 6 21.12 22.42 -17.04
CA LYS A 6 21.21 22.27 -15.60
C LYS A 6 20.13 23.17 -15.03
N ALA A 7 18.88 22.73 -15.10
CA ALA A 7 17.73 23.48 -14.64
C ALA A 7 16.82 22.59 -13.80
N ILE A 8 16.32 23.15 -12.69
CA ILE A 8 15.30 22.52 -11.85
C ILE A 8 14.11 23.47 -11.82
N CYS A 9 12.95 22.95 -12.20
CA CYS A 9 11.68 23.64 -12.02
C CYS A 9 11.17 23.34 -10.60
N VAL A 10 10.80 24.39 -9.88
CA VAL A 10 10.24 24.29 -8.52
C VAL A 10 8.90 25.00 -8.54
N ASP A 11 7.83 24.30 -8.19
CA ASP A 11 6.52 24.92 -8.01
C ASP A 11 6.53 25.88 -6.82
N PHE A 12 5.56 26.78 -6.77
CA PHE A 12 5.46 27.80 -5.74
C PHE A 12 4.48 27.41 -4.64
N ASP A 13 3.20 27.23 -4.97
CA ASP A 13 2.14 26.97 -3.99
C ASP A 13 2.16 25.48 -3.58
N GLY A 14 2.22 25.18 -2.29
CA GLY A 14 2.39 23.82 -1.78
C GLY A 14 3.84 23.32 -1.72
N VAL A 15 4.80 24.08 -2.30
CA VAL A 15 6.22 23.69 -2.35
C VAL A 15 7.15 24.74 -1.69
N ILE A 16 7.03 26.01 -2.08
CA ILE A 16 7.80 27.12 -1.49
C ILE A 16 6.97 27.85 -0.45
N ALA A 17 5.70 28.08 -0.75
CA ALA A 17 4.75 28.74 0.13
C ALA A 17 3.51 27.85 0.30
N GLU A 18 2.82 27.95 1.43
CA GLU A 18 1.52 27.34 1.62
C GLU A 18 0.50 27.88 0.59
N PHE A 19 -0.59 27.14 0.37
CA PHE A 19 -1.69 27.65 -0.44
C PHE A 19 -2.34 28.86 0.23
N ALA A 20 -2.56 29.94 -0.54
CA ALA A 20 -3.33 31.10 -0.12
C ALA A 20 -4.79 31.01 -0.61
N ASP A 21 -5.72 31.58 0.14
CA ASP A 21 -7.15 31.61 -0.22
C ASP A 21 -7.45 32.55 -1.39
N ASP A 22 -6.65 33.61 -1.56
CA ASP A 22 -6.72 34.56 -2.68
C ASP A 22 -5.48 34.43 -3.58
N ILE A 23 -5.70 34.35 -4.90
CA ILE A 23 -4.63 34.31 -5.91
C ILE A 23 -3.73 35.54 -5.87
N GLN A 24 -4.21 36.65 -5.32
CA GLN A 24 -3.43 37.86 -5.11
C GLN A 24 -2.53 37.77 -3.88
N GLU A 25 -2.75 36.85 -2.96
CA GLU A 25 -1.94 36.68 -1.75
C GLU A 25 -0.91 35.55 -1.92
N PHE A 26 0.15 35.60 -1.11
CA PHE A 26 1.17 34.55 -1.02
C PHE A 26 1.06 33.90 0.35
N GLY A 27 1.05 32.57 0.41
CA GLY A 27 0.96 31.85 1.68
C GLY A 27 2.21 31.98 2.53
N GLN A 28 2.17 31.37 3.71
CA GLN A 28 3.33 31.33 4.60
C GLN A 28 4.46 30.53 3.96
N LEU A 29 5.71 30.96 4.19
CA LEU A 29 6.87 30.25 3.71
C LEU A 29 6.91 28.83 4.30
N ILE A 30 7.08 27.82 3.44
CA ILE A 30 7.25 26.44 3.89
C ILE A 30 8.66 26.29 4.52
N PRO A 31 8.77 25.80 5.77
CA PRO A 31 10.06 25.66 6.44
C PRO A 31 11.07 24.82 5.65
N GLY A 32 12.30 25.30 5.52
CA GLY A 32 13.40 24.61 4.82
C GLY A 32 13.50 24.89 3.32
N ALA A 33 12.51 25.56 2.71
CA ALA A 33 12.56 25.90 1.29
C ALA A 33 13.77 26.78 0.90
N PRO A 34 14.13 27.86 1.64
CA PRO A 34 15.29 28.68 1.30
C PRO A 34 16.62 27.89 1.31
N GLU A 35 16.83 27.07 2.34
CA GLU A 35 18.04 26.28 2.50
C GLU A 35 18.18 25.23 1.41
N ALA A 36 17.10 24.48 1.13
CA ALA A 36 17.11 23.43 0.11
C ALA A 36 17.32 23.98 -1.31
N ILE A 37 16.63 25.06 -1.67
CA ILE A 37 16.76 25.67 -3.00
C ILE A 37 18.16 26.30 -3.17
N SER A 38 18.71 26.89 -2.10
CA SER A 38 20.09 27.40 -2.10
C SER A 38 21.12 26.28 -2.30
N GLU A 39 20.92 25.11 -1.70
CA GLU A 39 21.78 23.95 -1.91
C GLU A 39 21.74 23.49 -3.37
N LEU A 40 20.54 23.36 -3.96
CA LEU A 40 20.38 23.03 -5.38
C LEU A 40 21.07 24.06 -6.30
N LYS A 41 20.94 25.35 -5.98
CA LYS A 41 21.62 26.43 -6.70
C LYS A 41 23.14 26.31 -6.58
N ALA A 42 23.67 25.96 -5.40
CA ALA A 42 25.10 25.79 -5.14
C ALA A 42 25.72 24.60 -5.91
N LEU A 43 24.93 23.59 -6.25
CA LEU A 43 25.33 22.49 -7.14
C LEU A 43 25.46 22.92 -8.62
N GLY A 44 25.17 24.19 -8.93
CA GLY A 44 25.27 24.77 -10.26
C GLY A 44 24.03 24.57 -11.13
N TYR A 45 22.90 24.21 -10.52
CA TYR A 45 21.61 24.22 -11.22
C TYR A 45 21.06 25.64 -11.30
N ARG A 46 20.37 25.92 -12.41
CA ARG A 46 19.45 27.03 -12.52
C ARG A 46 18.14 26.65 -11.84
N ILE A 47 17.57 27.58 -11.10
CA ILE A 47 16.31 27.42 -10.41
C ILE A 47 15.27 28.25 -11.16
N ILE A 48 14.26 27.55 -11.66
CA ILE A 48 13.13 28.15 -12.35
C ILE A 48 11.92 27.96 -11.47
N ILE A 49 11.28 29.06 -11.08
CA ILE A 49 10.00 28.98 -10.38
C ILE A 49 8.93 28.70 -11.42
N HIS A 50 8.33 27.52 -11.36
CA HIS A 50 7.33 27.08 -12.34
C HIS A 50 5.97 26.94 -11.68
N THR A 51 5.11 27.95 -11.86
CA THR A 51 3.85 28.08 -11.13
C THR A 51 2.67 28.38 -12.05
N ALA A 52 1.48 27.91 -11.67
CA ALA A 52 0.22 28.28 -12.32
C ALA A 52 -0.27 29.71 -11.98
N ARG A 53 0.45 30.45 -11.13
CA ARG A 53 0.13 31.84 -10.79
C ARG A 53 0.14 32.76 -12.03
N PRO A 54 -0.63 33.87 -12.01
CA PRO A 54 -0.77 34.77 -13.15
C PRO A 54 0.56 35.22 -13.77
N SER A 55 0.66 35.13 -15.11
CA SER A 55 1.90 35.35 -15.85
C SER A 55 2.19 36.81 -16.25
N HIS A 56 1.23 37.72 -16.05
CA HIS A 56 1.43 39.16 -16.26
C HIS A 56 2.52 39.75 -15.34
N GLN A 57 3.25 40.74 -15.86
CA GLN A 57 4.49 41.25 -15.28
C GLN A 57 4.33 41.71 -13.83
N ASP A 58 3.28 42.47 -13.51
CA ASP A 58 3.03 42.98 -12.17
C ASP A 58 2.97 41.86 -11.11
N HIS A 59 2.40 40.70 -11.46
CA HIS A 59 2.33 39.57 -10.54
C HIS A 59 3.65 38.81 -10.46
N LYS A 60 4.38 38.69 -11.57
CA LYS A 60 5.75 38.13 -11.57
C LYS A 60 6.69 38.97 -10.69
N ASP A 61 6.59 40.29 -10.73
CA ASP A 61 7.41 41.20 -9.93
C ASP A 61 7.10 41.05 -8.44
N ARG A 62 5.81 40.94 -8.08
CA ARG A 62 5.39 40.68 -6.70
C ARG A 62 5.87 39.33 -6.19
N LEU A 63 5.76 38.29 -7.00
CA LEU A 63 6.27 36.95 -6.69
C LEU A 63 7.80 36.98 -6.52
N GLY A 64 8.52 37.63 -7.42
CA GLY A 64 9.97 37.84 -7.29
C GLY A 64 10.34 38.59 -6.00
N GLY A 65 9.57 39.60 -5.63
CA GLY A 65 9.74 40.33 -4.37
C GLY A 65 9.52 39.46 -3.13
N TYR A 66 8.50 38.59 -3.15
CA TYR A 66 8.27 37.60 -2.10
C TYR A 66 9.46 36.65 -1.96
N LEU A 67 9.92 36.06 -3.08
CA LEU A 67 11.05 35.13 -3.10
C LEU A 67 12.33 35.78 -2.57
N HIS A 68 12.61 37.02 -2.98
CA HIS A 68 13.79 37.76 -2.51
C HIS A 68 13.73 38.07 -1.02
N THR A 69 12.57 38.50 -0.52
CA THR A 69 12.35 38.81 0.91
C THR A 69 12.59 37.60 1.80
N HIS A 70 12.23 36.41 1.31
CA HIS A 70 12.40 35.14 2.02
C HIS A 70 13.71 34.42 1.68
N GLY A 71 14.62 35.03 0.93
CA GLY A 71 15.93 34.46 0.62
C GLY A 71 15.91 33.25 -0.32
N ILE A 72 14.88 33.09 -1.16
CA ILE A 72 14.81 32.03 -2.18
C ILE A 72 15.62 32.45 -3.41
N PRO A 73 16.71 31.75 -3.77
CA PRO A 73 17.43 32.05 -5.00
C PRO A 73 16.69 31.48 -6.21
N PHE A 74 16.50 32.29 -7.24
CA PHE A 74 15.92 31.87 -8.52
C PHE A 74 16.56 32.61 -9.69
N ASP A 75 16.47 32.04 -10.89
CA ASP A 75 16.94 32.66 -12.13
C ASP A 75 15.79 33.22 -12.95
N GLU A 76 14.69 32.48 -13.06
CA GLU A 76 13.56 32.81 -13.94
C GLU A 76 12.23 32.32 -13.34
N ILE A 77 11.12 32.91 -13.81
CA ILE A 77 9.76 32.52 -13.44
C ILE A 77 8.99 32.13 -14.71
N ASN A 78 8.58 30.86 -14.78
CA ASN A 78 7.85 30.23 -15.89
C ASN A 78 8.56 30.26 -17.26
N THR A 79 9.85 30.56 -17.30
CA THR A 79 10.64 30.58 -18.54
C THR A 79 12.00 29.93 -18.32
N ASN A 80 12.59 29.42 -19.41
CA ASN A 80 13.97 28.98 -19.44
C ASN A 80 14.67 29.59 -20.67
N SER A 81 15.35 30.71 -20.46
CA SER A 81 16.12 31.40 -21.52
C SER A 81 17.28 30.57 -22.09
N HIS A 82 17.68 29.47 -21.45
CA HIS A 82 18.69 28.55 -22.00
C HIS A 82 18.08 27.43 -22.85
N CYS A 83 16.75 27.38 -22.98
CA CYS A 83 16.08 26.50 -23.92
C CYS A 83 16.19 27.08 -25.33
N ALA A 84 16.67 26.29 -26.29
CA ALA A 84 16.90 26.74 -27.67
C ALA A 84 15.59 26.94 -28.48
N TRP A 85 14.45 26.56 -27.93
CA TRP A 85 13.13 26.73 -28.53
C TRP A 85 12.14 27.27 -27.52
N GLU A 86 11.10 27.93 -28.03
CA GLU A 86 9.99 28.42 -27.22
C GLU A 86 9.13 27.25 -26.73
N SER A 87 8.84 27.24 -25.42
CA SER A 87 8.00 26.23 -24.78
C SER A 87 7.26 26.85 -23.61
N GLU A 88 5.95 26.61 -23.53
CA GLU A 88 5.12 27.05 -22.39
C GLU A 88 5.48 26.32 -21.10
N LYS A 89 5.87 25.05 -21.22
CA LYS A 89 6.45 24.28 -20.11
C LYS A 89 7.97 24.49 -20.14
N PRO A 90 8.57 25.15 -19.15
CA PRO A 90 10.02 25.30 -19.09
C PRO A 90 10.65 23.91 -19.07
N VAL A 91 11.55 23.66 -20.02
CA VAL A 91 12.29 22.40 -20.04
C VAL A 91 13.28 22.44 -18.87
N ALA A 92 13.39 21.33 -18.14
CA ALA A 92 14.26 21.18 -16.97
C ALA A 92 14.66 19.71 -16.78
N ASP A 93 15.71 19.48 -16.01
CA ASP A 93 16.23 18.15 -15.65
C ASP A 93 15.42 17.50 -14.53
N LEU A 94 14.76 18.31 -13.70
CA LEU A 94 13.92 17.89 -12.58
C LEU A 94 12.77 18.88 -12.37
N TYR A 95 11.62 18.36 -11.92
CA TYR A 95 10.47 19.12 -11.46
C TYR A 95 10.19 18.75 -10.00
N ILE A 96 10.09 19.76 -9.13
CA ILE A 96 9.68 19.62 -7.73
C ILE A 96 8.32 20.31 -7.60
N ASP A 97 7.28 19.53 -7.33
CA ASP A 97 5.88 19.96 -7.44
C ASP A 97 5.03 19.07 -6.51
N ASP A 98 4.14 19.67 -5.73
CA ASP A 98 3.32 18.95 -4.72
C ASP A 98 2.26 18.05 -5.35
N ARG A 99 2.00 18.21 -6.65
CA ARG A 99 1.00 17.47 -7.43
C ARG A 99 1.60 16.59 -8.52
N ALA A 100 2.93 16.52 -8.63
CA ALA A 100 3.57 15.71 -9.65
C ALA A 100 3.50 14.20 -9.35
N LEU A 101 3.23 13.43 -10.40
CA LEU A 101 3.39 11.98 -10.43
C LEU A 101 4.41 11.62 -11.51
N ARG A 102 5.50 10.96 -11.14
CA ARG A 102 6.54 10.53 -12.09
C ARG A 102 6.05 9.34 -12.91
N PHE A 103 6.12 9.45 -14.23
CA PHE A 103 5.88 8.32 -15.13
C PHE A 103 7.17 7.53 -15.35
N GLU A 104 7.11 6.22 -15.13
CA GLU A 104 8.28 5.31 -15.24
C GLU A 104 8.10 4.23 -16.32
N GLY A 105 7.14 4.41 -17.24
CA GLY A 105 6.90 3.48 -18.35
C GLY A 105 5.74 2.50 -18.14
N ASP A 106 5.09 2.51 -16.98
CA ASP A 106 3.96 1.64 -16.64
C ASP A 106 2.69 2.45 -16.34
N TRP A 107 1.71 2.40 -17.25
CA TRP A 107 0.43 3.08 -17.10
C TRP A 107 -0.49 2.42 -16.07
N ALA A 108 -0.42 1.11 -15.88
CA ALA A 108 -1.25 0.42 -14.90
C ALA A 108 -0.85 0.85 -13.49
N HIS A 109 0.45 0.83 -13.19
CA HIS A 109 0.98 1.36 -11.94
C HIS A 109 0.67 2.86 -11.77
N THR A 110 0.91 3.66 -12.82
CA THR A 110 0.66 5.11 -12.78
C THR A 110 -0.80 5.44 -12.43
N VAL A 111 -1.76 4.75 -13.06
CA VAL A 111 -3.19 4.98 -12.78
C VAL A 111 -3.56 4.57 -11.36
N ALA A 112 -3.00 3.46 -10.85
CA ALA A 112 -3.23 3.03 -9.47
C ALA A 112 -2.70 4.07 -8.47
N THR A 113 -1.47 4.57 -8.68
CA THR A 113 -0.86 5.59 -7.83
C THR A 113 -1.58 6.93 -7.93
N ALA A 114 -2.05 7.32 -9.11
CA ALA A 114 -2.86 8.53 -9.30
C ALA A 114 -4.20 8.45 -8.56
N LYS A 115 -4.91 7.32 -8.65
CA LYS A 115 -6.17 7.11 -7.92
C LYS A 115 -5.98 7.23 -6.40
N ARG A 116 -4.84 6.74 -5.89
CA ARG A 116 -4.45 6.87 -4.49
C ARG A 116 -4.20 8.34 -4.11
N HIS A 117 -3.39 9.06 -4.89
CA HIS A 117 -3.11 10.49 -4.67
C HIS A 117 -4.38 11.35 -4.71
N LEU A 118 -5.30 11.06 -5.63
CA LEU A 118 -6.56 11.78 -5.78
C LEU A 118 -7.62 11.40 -4.73
N GLY A 119 -7.31 10.49 -3.78
CA GLY A 119 -8.27 10.00 -2.80
C GLY A 119 -9.45 9.20 -3.40
N LEU A 120 -9.33 8.77 -4.67
CA LEU A 120 -10.37 8.02 -5.38
C LEU A 120 -10.37 6.53 -5.03
N THR A 121 -9.28 6.08 -4.42
CA THR A 121 -9.24 4.83 -3.68
C THR A 121 -8.91 5.18 -2.25
N ASN A 122 -9.79 4.83 -1.32
CA ASN A 122 -9.31 4.56 0.04
C ASN A 122 -8.16 3.57 -0.16
N GLY A 123 -6.99 3.77 0.46
CA GLY A 123 -5.87 2.84 0.29
C GLY A 123 -6.16 1.39 0.74
N HIS A 124 -7.42 1.08 1.05
CA HIS A 124 -8.02 -0.20 1.40
C HIS A 124 -9.03 -0.58 0.30
N LEU A 125 -8.67 -1.59 -0.48
CA LEU A 125 -9.49 -2.23 -1.51
C LEU A 125 -10.51 -3.16 -0.84
N SER A 126 -11.76 -3.12 -1.33
CA SER A 126 -12.79 -4.09 -0.93
C SER A 126 -12.41 -5.51 -1.36
N TYR A 127 -13.12 -6.49 -0.83
CA TYR A 127 -12.90 -7.90 -1.18
C TYR A 127 -13.07 -8.14 -2.68
N GLU A 128 -14.10 -7.58 -3.28
CA GLU A 128 -14.40 -7.69 -4.72
C GLU A 128 -13.34 -6.98 -5.57
N GLN A 129 -12.83 -5.83 -5.08
CA GLN A 129 -11.74 -5.12 -5.76
C GLN A 129 -10.44 -5.91 -5.72
N LEU A 130 -10.13 -6.59 -4.60
CA LEU A 130 -8.98 -7.49 -4.50
C LEU A 130 -9.14 -8.69 -5.44
N LEU A 131 -10.30 -9.34 -5.44
CA LEU A 131 -10.58 -10.46 -6.35
C LEU A 131 -10.47 -10.04 -7.83
N ALA A 132 -10.84 -8.81 -8.17
CA ALA A 132 -10.71 -8.28 -9.52
C ALA A 132 -9.24 -8.09 -9.98
N LEU A 133 -8.28 -8.05 -9.05
CA LEU A 133 -6.84 -8.02 -9.36
C LEU A 133 -6.29 -9.39 -9.76
N ILE A 134 -7.06 -10.47 -9.59
CA ILE A 134 -6.70 -11.80 -10.05
C ILE A 134 -7.24 -11.97 -11.48
N THR A 135 -6.33 -12.06 -12.45
CA THR A 135 -6.67 -12.19 -13.87
C THR A 135 -6.38 -13.59 -14.39
N ASP A 136 -5.19 -14.12 -14.13
CA ASP A 136 -4.69 -15.33 -14.78
C ASP A 136 -5.32 -16.57 -14.16
N ARG A 137 -5.38 -16.63 -12.82
CA ARG A 137 -5.97 -17.74 -12.06
C ARG A 137 -7.41 -17.50 -11.61
N ARG A 138 -8.16 -16.65 -12.33
CA ARG A 138 -9.54 -16.28 -11.97
C ARG A 138 -10.44 -17.48 -11.71
N HIS A 139 -10.47 -18.46 -12.62
CA HIS A 139 -11.37 -19.61 -12.49
C HIS A 139 -11.00 -20.54 -11.33
N GLU A 140 -9.72 -20.67 -11.03
CA GLU A 140 -9.22 -21.45 -9.88
C GLU A 140 -9.63 -20.78 -8.57
N VAL A 141 -9.49 -19.45 -8.48
CA VAL A 141 -9.94 -18.67 -7.32
C VAL A 141 -11.47 -18.69 -7.20
N GLU A 142 -12.22 -18.58 -8.30
CA GLU A 142 -13.68 -18.73 -8.29
C GLU A 142 -14.11 -20.08 -7.72
N SER A 143 -13.39 -21.16 -8.05
CA SER A 143 -13.63 -22.49 -7.48
C SER A 143 -13.42 -22.52 -5.97
N LEU A 144 -12.32 -21.92 -5.49
CA LEU A 144 -12.03 -21.81 -4.07
C LEU A 144 -13.07 -20.96 -3.33
N GLU A 145 -13.47 -19.81 -3.89
CA GLU A 145 -14.48 -18.92 -3.31
C GLU A 145 -15.84 -19.61 -3.19
N GLN A 146 -16.26 -20.36 -4.21
CA GLN A 146 -17.51 -21.14 -4.15
C GLN A 146 -17.45 -22.21 -3.05
N PHE A 147 -16.31 -22.90 -2.92
CA PHE A 147 -16.08 -23.87 -1.86
C PHE A 147 -16.13 -23.22 -0.47
N LEU A 148 -15.34 -22.16 -0.25
CA LEU A 148 -15.24 -21.47 1.03
C LEU A 148 -16.60 -20.90 1.47
N ARG A 149 -17.30 -20.19 0.59
CA ARG A 149 -18.59 -19.55 0.90
C ARG A 149 -19.74 -20.53 1.02
N GLY A 150 -19.73 -21.60 0.21
CA GLY A 150 -20.84 -22.53 0.11
C GLY A 150 -20.78 -23.70 1.09
N GLN A 151 -19.57 -24.10 1.51
CA GLN A 151 -19.37 -25.35 2.25
C GLN A 151 -18.67 -25.17 3.60
N THR A 152 -18.12 -23.99 3.89
CA THR A 152 -17.36 -23.74 5.13
C THR A 152 -17.91 -22.54 5.91
N SER A 153 -17.32 -22.23 7.05
CA SER A 153 -17.64 -21.04 7.85
C SER A 153 -16.88 -19.78 7.42
N TRP A 154 -16.29 -19.73 6.22
CA TRP A 154 -15.44 -18.60 5.76
C TRP A 154 -15.99 -17.20 6.08
N LEU A 155 -17.26 -16.95 5.77
CA LEU A 155 -17.88 -15.64 5.97
C LEU A 155 -18.20 -15.29 7.43
N THR A 156 -18.18 -16.29 8.32
CA THR A 156 -18.61 -16.14 9.72
C THR A 156 -17.53 -16.51 10.73
N SER A 157 -16.43 -17.13 10.29
CA SER A 157 -15.32 -17.52 11.16
C SER A 157 -14.69 -16.29 11.82
N PRO A 158 -14.41 -16.33 13.13
CA PRO A 158 -13.57 -15.33 13.77
C PRO A 158 -12.11 -15.51 13.35
N ALA A 159 -11.30 -14.47 13.50
CA ALA A 159 -9.86 -14.56 13.26
C ALA A 159 -9.12 -15.22 14.43
N SER A 160 -9.71 -15.20 15.64
CA SER A 160 -9.10 -15.78 16.83
C SER A 160 -10.16 -16.13 17.89
N THR A 161 -9.75 -16.84 18.95
CA THR A 161 -10.65 -17.26 20.04
C THR A 161 -10.99 -16.13 21.02
N ARG A 162 -10.09 -15.16 21.17
CA ARG A 162 -10.17 -14.08 22.18
C ARG A 162 -9.31 -12.83 21.88
N PHE A 163 -8.57 -12.84 20.78
CA PHE A 163 -7.61 -11.78 20.44
C PHE A 163 -8.22 -10.85 19.37
N HIS A 164 -7.39 -10.32 18.47
CA HIS A 164 -7.85 -9.49 17.36
C HIS A 164 -8.95 -10.21 16.56
N LEU A 165 -9.99 -9.44 16.23
CA LEU A 165 -11.14 -9.87 15.44
C LEU A 165 -11.75 -11.23 15.88
N ALA A 166 -11.84 -11.46 17.19
CA ALA A 166 -12.62 -12.55 17.79
C ALA A 166 -14.14 -12.26 17.71
N GLU A 167 -14.64 -12.03 16.51
CA GLU A 167 -16.02 -11.68 16.19
C GLU A 167 -16.48 -12.37 14.89
N ASP A 168 -17.79 -12.45 14.66
CA ASP A 168 -18.39 -13.01 13.44
C ASP A 168 -17.84 -12.28 12.20
N GLY A 169 -17.35 -13.05 11.22
CA GLY A 169 -16.70 -12.53 10.01
C GLY A 169 -15.31 -11.92 10.21
N GLY A 170 -14.73 -12.06 11.40
CA GLY A 170 -13.41 -11.52 11.73
C GLY A 170 -12.28 -12.03 10.82
N LEU A 171 -12.36 -13.28 10.35
CA LEU A 171 -11.34 -13.89 9.50
C LEU A 171 -11.24 -13.21 8.12
N VAL A 172 -12.38 -12.90 7.49
CA VAL A 172 -12.40 -12.19 6.21
C VAL A 172 -11.84 -10.78 6.40
N LYS A 173 -12.30 -10.07 7.45
CA LYS A 173 -11.82 -8.72 7.75
C LYS A 173 -10.31 -8.67 7.97
N HIS A 174 -9.77 -9.67 8.68
CA HIS A 174 -8.32 -9.84 8.85
C HIS A 174 -7.63 -10.04 7.50
N SER A 175 -8.08 -11.00 6.70
CA SER A 175 -7.52 -11.31 5.38
C SER A 175 -7.52 -10.09 4.44
N LEU A 176 -8.55 -9.24 4.51
CA LEU A 176 -8.62 -7.98 3.76
C LEU A 176 -7.58 -6.96 4.23
N ASN A 177 -7.36 -6.83 5.54
CA ASN A 177 -6.32 -5.95 6.08
C ASN A 177 -4.92 -6.43 5.67
N VAL A 178 -4.68 -7.74 5.76
CA VAL A 178 -3.40 -8.35 5.34
C VAL A 178 -3.17 -8.11 3.86
N ALA A 179 -4.16 -8.32 2.99
CA ALA A 179 -4.02 -8.12 1.55
C ALA A 179 -3.68 -6.67 1.19
N ASN A 180 -4.38 -5.71 1.81
CA ASN A 180 -4.11 -4.30 1.59
C ASN A 180 -2.73 -3.86 2.11
N THR A 181 -2.34 -4.33 3.29
CA THR A 181 -1.02 -4.06 3.86
C THR A 181 0.08 -4.68 2.99
N LEU A 182 -0.11 -5.93 2.55
CA LEU A 182 0.83 -6.63 1.69
C LEU A 182 1.07 -5.91 0.37
N LEU A 183 0.01 -5.42 -0.29
CA LEU A 183 0.15 -4.65 -1.54
C LEU A 183 0.96 -3.37 -1.35
N ARG A 184 0.76 -2.65 -0.23
CA ARG A 184 1.55 -1.45 0.10
C ARG A 184 3.02 -1.79 0.34
N LEU A 185 3.30 -2.86 1.09
CA LEU A 185 4.66 -3.32 1.34
C LEU A 185 5.33 -3.79 0.05
N ARG A 186 4.61 -4.50 -0.81
CA ARG A 186 5.06 -4.94 -2.12
C ARG A 186 5.43 -3.76 -3.01
N ASP A 187 4.58 -2.75 -3.12
CA ASP A 187 4.88 -1.53 -3.89
C ASP A 187 6.16 -0.83 -3.41
N ALA A 188 6.42 -0.82 -2.11
CA ALA A 188 7.58 -0.14 -1.53
C ALA A 188 8.88 -0.98 -1.56
N LEU A 189 8.79 -2.30 -1.37
CA LEU A 189 9.94 -3.14 -1.08
C LEU A 189 10.27 -4.16 -2.17
N ALA A 190 9.27 -4.61 -2.94
CA ALA A 190 9.45 -5.66 -3.95
C ALA A 190 8.43 -5.53 -5.10
N PRO A 191 8.50 -4.44 -5.89
CA PRO A 191 7.54 -4.16 -6.96
C PRO A 191 7.59 -5.15 -8.12
N ASP A 192 8.54 -6.08 -8.15
CA ASP A 192 8.61 -7.16 -9.15
C ASP A 192 7.74 -8.38 -8.77
N ILE A 193 7.30 -8.49 -7.51
CA ILE A 193 6.40 -9.58 -7.10
C ILE A 193 5.02 -9.35 -7.70
N SER A 194 4.40 -10.40 -8.25
CA SER A 194 3.09 -10.27 -8.89
C SER A 194 2.02 -9.81 -7.90
N VAL A 195 1.19 -8.85 -8.33
CA VAL A 195 0.03 -8.38 -7.55
C VAL A 195 -0.93 -9.54 -7.27
N GLU A 196 -1.16 -10.39 -8.27
CA GLU A 196 -2.04 -11.55 -8.17
C GLU A 196 -1.58 -12.53 -7.08
N SER A 197 -0.29 -12.85 -7.04
CA SER A 197 0.31 -13.72 -6.03
C SER A 197 0.16 -13.15 -4.63
N CYS A 198 0.39 -11.84 -4.45
CA CYS A 198 0.16 -11.16 -3.18
C CYS A 198 -1.30 -11.28 -2.73
N VAL A 199 -2.25 -11.02 -3.63
CA VAL A 199 -3.68 -11.11 -3.31
C VAL A 199 -4.08 -12.53 -2.91
N ILE A 200 -3.66 -13.55 -3.68
CA ILE A 200 -3.98 -14.95 -3.39
C ILE A 200 -3.46 -15.36 -2.01
N VAL A 201 -2.17 -15.13 -1.72
CA VAL A 201 -1.62 -15.58 -0.44
C VAL A 201 -2.21 -14.79 0.72
N ALA A 202 -2.41 -13.48 0.59
CA ALA A 202 -2.95 -12.69 1.70
C ALA A 202 -4.41 -12.98 1.99
N LEU A 203 -5.25 -13.19 0.97
CA LEU A 203 -6.66 -13.53 1.20
C LEU A 203 -6.83 -14.92 1.80
N TYR A 204 -5.92 -15.86 1.50
CA TYR A 204 -6.14 -17.27 1.80
C TYR A 204 -5.14 -17.93 2.76
N HIS A 205 -4.14 -17.20 3.26
CA HIS A 205 -3.10 -17.74 4.15
C HIS A 205 -3.67 -18.43 5.40
N ASP A 206 -4.81 -17.96 5.89
CA ASP A 206 -5.41 -18.36 7.16
C ASP A 206 -6.73 -19.14 7.01
N THR A 207 -7.00 -19.64 5.80
CA THR A 207 -8.21 -20.42 5.51
C THR A 207 -8.34 -21.68 6.35
N GLY A 208 -7.26 -22.19 6.95
CA GLY A 208 -7.29 -23.28 7.93
C GLY A 208 -8.20 -23.02 9.13
N LYS A 209 -8.49 -21.75 9.45
CA LYS A 209 -9.45 -21.35 10.51
C LYS A 209 -10.92 -21.55 10.14
N VAL A 210 -11.23 -21.98 8.91
CA VAL A 210 -12.60 -22.38 8.55
C VAL A 210 -12.91 -23.84 8.91
N GLY A 211 -11.88 -24.65 9.18
CA GLY A 211 -12.03 -26.09 9.42
C GLY A 211 -12.19 -26.88 8.13
N MET A 212 -13.21 -27.73 8.06
CA MET A 212 -13.53 -28.58 6.91
C MET A 212 -14.99 -28.38 6.48
N PRO A 213 -15.41 -28.85 5.29
CA PRO A 213 -16.79 -28.75 4.85
C PRO A 213 -17.79 -29.26 5.89
N GLY A 214 -18.71 -28.40 6.32
CA GLY A 214 -19.70 -28.71 7.36
C GLY A 214 -19.14 -28.91 8.78
N GLN A 215 -17.84 -28.70 8.99
CA GLN A 215 -17.17 -28.89 10.28
C GLN A 215 -16.28 -27.67 10.60
N PRO A 216 -16.84 -26.62 11.23
CA PRO A 216 -16.10 -25.39 11.52
C PRO A 216 -14.98 -25.65 12.52
N TYR A 217 -13.87 -24.92 12.37
CA TYR A 217 -12.73 -24.98 13.30
C TYR A 217 -13.04 -24.28 14.63
N TYR A 218 -13.78 -23.16 14.59
CA TYR A 218 -14.20 -22.43 15.79
C TYR A 218 -15.67 -22.69 16.11
N LEU A 219 -15.94 -22.94 17.39
CA LEU A 219 -17.28 -23.11 17.95
C LEU A 219 -17.52 -22.05 19.03
N PRO A 220 -18.76 -21.59 19.26
CA PRO A 220 -19.07 -20.75 20.40
C PRO A 220 -18.64 -21.41 21.71
N ASN A 221 -18.02 -20.64 22.62
CA ASN A 221 -17.58 -21.17 23.89
C ASN A 221 -18.80 -21.51 24.77
N PRO A 222 -18.97 -22.77 25.22
CA PRO A 222 -20.13 -23.17 26.03
C PRO A 222 -20.08 -22.61 27.45
N SER A 223 -18.92 -22.10 27.91
CA SER A 223 -18.76 -21.57 29.26
C SER A 223 -19.03 -20.07 29.33
N GLU A 224 -20.22 -19.69 29.79
CA GLU A 224 -20.57 -18.28 30.03
C GLU A 224 -19.56 -17.56 30.92
N TRP A 225 -19.00 -18.25 31.91
CA TRP A 225 -18.00 -17.68 32.80
C TRP A 225 -16.73 -17.28 32.05
N HIS A 226 -16.24 -18.13 31.14
CA HIS A 226 -15.05 -17.83 30.33
C HIS A 226 -15.32 -16.69 29.35
N VAL A 227 -16.51 -16.64 28.76
CA VAL A 227 -16.92 -15.53 27.89
C VAL A 227 -16.93 -14.22 28.66
N LYS A 228 -17.63 -14.14 29.79
CA LYS A 228 -17.81 -12.91 30.57
C LYS A 228 -16.54 -12.43 31.26
N ASN A 229 -15.74 -13.33 31.84
CA ASN A 229 -14.61 -12.96 32.69
C ASN A 229 -13.26 -13.00 31.97
N ARG A 230 -13.16 -13.69 30.82
CA ARG A 230 -11.89 -13.88 30.09
C ARG A 230 -11.96 -13.50 28.61
N GLY A 231 -13.12 -13.07 28.11
CA GLY A 231 -13.31 -12.70 26.70
C GLY A 231 -13.10 -13.86 25.71
N ILE A 232 -13.19 -15.11 26.17
CA ILE A 232 -12.95 -16.28 25.31
C ILE A 232 -14.27 -16.66 24.64
N HIS A 233 -14.59 -16.01 23.53
CA HIS A 233 -15.86 -16.16 22.82
C HIS A 233 -15.97 -17.47 22.04
N TYR A 234 -14.84 -18.02 21.60
CA TYR A 234 -14.79 -19.24 20.79
C TYR A 234 -13.82 -20.28 21.35
N THR A 235 -14.10 -21.55 21.08
CA THR A 235 -13.21 -22.70 21.34
C THR A 235 -12.90 -23.44 20.04
N VAL A 236 -11.82 -24.21 20.04
CA VAL A 236 -11.45 -25.04 18.88
C VAL A 236 -12.27 -26.32 18.85
N ASN A 237 -12.74 -26.71 17.68
CA ASN A 237 -13.43 -27.97 17.42
C ASN A 237 -12.44 -29.14 17.43
N THR A 238 -12.55 -30.00 18.45
CA THR A 238 -11.68 -31.16 18.64
C THR A 238 -12.08 -32.40 17.85
N ASP A 239 -13.22 -32.37 17.15
CA ASP A 239 -13.68 -33.49 16.30
C ASP A 239 -12.99 -33.50 14.93
N LEU A 240 -12.31 -32.41 14.57
CA LEU A 240 -11.54 -32.30 13.33
C LEU A 240 -10.25 -33.11 13.40
N VAL A 241 -9.84 -33.68 12.25
CA VAL A 241 -8.50 -34.23 12.09
C VAL A 241 -7.48 -33.13 12.37
N HIS A 242 -6.53 -33.43 13.26
CA HIS A 242 -5.53 -32.48 13.68
C HIS A 242 -4.58 -32.15 12.52
N MET A 243 -4.51 -30.86 12.21
CA MET A 243 -3.53 -30.20 11.36
C MET A 243 -3.33 -28.81 11.97
N ASP A 244 -2.10 -28.31 11.98
CA ASP A 244 -1.87 -26.89 12.27
C ASP A 244 -2.60 -26.02 11.22
N ILE A 245 -2.91 -24.77 11.60
CA ILE A 245 -3.73 -23.88 10.78
C ILE A 245 -3.09 -23.66 9.41
N ALA A 246 -1.79 -23.33 9.37
CA ALA A 246 -1.07 -23.04 8.13
C ALA A 246 -1.00 -24.26 7.19
N THR A 247 -0.77 -25.46 7.70
CA THR A 247 -0.83 -26.69 6.89
C THR A 247 -2.23 -26.95 6.36
N ARG A 248 -3.29 -26.71 7.16
CA ARG A 248 -4.67 -26.83 6.69
C ARG A 248 -4.99 -25.79 5.62
N SER A 249 -4.57 -24.54 5.79
CA SER A 249 -4.72 -23.49 4.78
C SER A 249 -4.09 -23.91 3.46
N LEU A 250 -2.81 -24.34 3.49
CA LEU A 250 -2.13 -24.82 2.29
C LEU A 250 -2.89 -25.97 1.62
N PHE A 251 -3.37 -26.94 2.41
CA PHE A 251 -4.14 -28.07 1.89
C PHE A 251 -5.46 -27.64 1.22
N LEU A 252 -6.20 -26.72 1.82
CA LEU A 252 -7.47 -26.24 1.26
C LEU A 252 -7.24 -25.44 -0.02
N VAL A 253 -6.26 -24.52 -0.01
CA VAL A 253 -5.97 -23.66 -1.16
C VAL A 253 -5.42 -24.47 -2.34
N ALA A 254 -4.46 -25.37 -2.10
CA ALA A 254 -3.82 -26.16 -3.15
C ALA A 254 -4.77 -27.15 -3.86
N ARG A 255 -5.96 -27.42 -3.31
CA ARG A 255 -6.99 -28.24 -3.96
C ARG A 255 -7.74 -27.51 -5.06
N HIS A 256 -7.68 -26.18 -5.08
CA HIS A 256 -8.44 -25.34 -6.02
C HIS A 256 -7.52 -24.45 -6.85
N ILE A 257 -6.37 -24.04 -6.31
CA ILE A 257 -5.42 -23.15 -6.96
C ILE A 257 -4.08 -23.88 -7.14
N THR A 258 -3.55 -23.80 -8.36
CA THR A 258 -2.20 -24.22 -8.71
C THR A 258 -1.22 -23.17 -8.16
N LEU A 259 -0.71 -23.43 -6.96
CA LEU A 259 0.25 -22.56 -6.31
C LEU A 259 1.66 -22.73 -6.89
N THR A 260 2.38 -21.62 -6.99
CA THR A 260 3.84 -21.64 -7.14
C THR A 260 4.51 -22.05 -5.82
N ASP A 261 5.76 -22.51 -5.88
CA ASP A 261 6.52 -22.90 -4.68
C ASP A 261 6.65 -21.75 -3.66
N THR A 262 6.75 -20.50 -4.14
CA THR A 262 6.84 -19.31 -3.27
C THR A 262 5.53 -19.00 -2.59
N GLU A 263 4.39 -19.16 -3.27
CA GLU A 263 3.06 -19.00 -2.68
C GLU A 263 2.76 -20.11 -1.66
N ALA A 264 3.14 -21.35 -1.98
CA ALA A 264 3.03 -22.47 -1.05
C ALA A 264 3.85 -22.23 0.23
N GLN A 265 5.09 -21.73 0.10
CA GLN A 265 5.91 -21.35 1.24
C GLN A 265 5.28 -20.17 2.01
N ALA A 266 4.77 -19.15 1.33
CA ALA A 266 4.11 -18.01 1.97
C ALA A 266 2.92 -18.45 2.83
N ILE A 267 2.01 -19.28 2.30
CA ILE A 267 0.85 -19.78 3.05
C ILE A 267 1.28 -20.66 4.22
N ARG A 268 2.22 -21.60 4.01
CA ARG A 268 2.64 -22.53 5.07
C ARG A 268 3.37 -21.85 6.23
N TYR A 269 4.04 -20.74 5.98
CA TYR A 269 4.91 -20.09 6.96
C TYR A 269 4.50 -18.64 7.27
N HIS A 270 3.24 -18.26 7.03
CA HIS A 270 2.75 -16.89 7.22
C HIS A 270 2.88 -16.40 8.67
N ASP A 271 2.68 -17.28 9.66
CA ASP A 271 2.83 -16.96 11.09
C ASP A 271 4.29 -16.68 11.50
N GLY A 272 5.25 -16.85 10.59
CA GLY A 272 6.66 -16.60 10.85
C GLY A 272 7.28 -17.53 11.90
N GLN A 273 8.35 -17.05 12.55
CA GLN A 273 9.14 -17.84 13.50
C GLN A 273 8.53 -17.92 14.91
N TYR A 274 7.29 -17.43 15.10
CA TYR A 274 6.54 -17.59 16.35
C TYR A 274 6.01 -19.02 16.54
N ILE A 275 5.94 -19.79 15.46
CA ILE A 275 5.50 -21.18 15.43
C ILE A 275 6.72 -22.09 15.40
N GLU A 276 6.81 -23.03 16.34
CA GLU A 276 7.97 -23.92 16.49
C GLU A 276 8.21 -24.76 15.21
N GLU A 277 7.14 -25.22 14.58
CA GLU A 277 7.16 -25.98 13.33
C GLU A 277 7.73 -25.20 12.14
N ASN A 278 7.78 -23.86 12.25
CA ASN A 278 8.30 -22.98 11.20
C ASN A 278 9.82 -22.81 11.25
N HIS A 279 10.51 -23.37 12.25
CA HIS A 279 11.98 -23.23 12.38
C HIS A 279 12.74 -23.69 11.12
N SER A 280 12.21 -24.66 10.38
CA SER A 280 12.82 -25.18 9.14
C SER A 280 12.98 -24.14 8.01
N VAL A 281 12.15 -23.08 8.00
CA VAL A 281 12.19 -22.03 6.97
C VAL A 281 13.06 -20.82 7.37
N ALA A 282 13.60 -20.81 8.59
CA ALA A 282 14.38 -19.68 9.09
C ALA A 282 15.54 -19.31 8.15
N HIS A 283 15.61 -18.03 7.77
CA HIS A 283 16.57 -17.49 6.78
C HIS A 283 16.46 -18.06 5.36
N ARG A 284 15.38 -18.79 5.07
CA ARG A 284 15.04 -19.37 3.75
C ARG A 284 13.67 -18.90 3.26
N GLU A 285 13.11 -17.88 3.92
CA GLU A 285 11.86 -17.27 3.53
C GLU A 285 12.07 -16.51 2.21
N THR A 286 11.21 -16.79 1.24
CA THR A 286 11.15 -16.03 -0.01
C THR A 286 10.71 -14.60 0.28
N PRO A 287 11.00 -13.64 -0.62
CA PRO A 287 10.50 -12.27 -0.49
C PRO A 287 8.99 -12.21 -0.25
N LEU A 288 8.18 -13.02 -0.97
CA LEU A 288 6.73 -13.08 -0.77
C LEU A 288 6.35 -13.56 0.64
N THR A 289 7.00 -14.61 1.14
CA THR A 289 6.78 -15.12 2.50
C THR A 289 7.08 -14.06 3.56
N ARG A 290 8.20 -13.33 3.43
CA ARG A 290 8.56 -12.24 4.36
C ARG A 290 7.56 -11.11 4.34
N LEU A 291 7.16 -10.67 3.15
CA LEU A 291 6.18 -9.59 3.04
C LEU A 291 4.83 -10.01 3.64
N LEU A 292 4.38 -11.25 3.41
CA LEU A 292 3.15 -11.76 4.01
C LEU A 292 3.25 -11.81 5.54
N GLN A 293 4.35 -12.32 6.10
CA GLN A 293 4.60 -12.33 7.55
C GLN A 293 4.52 -10.91 8.15
N TYR A 294 5.12 -9.92 7.50
CA TYR A 294 5.05 -8.54 7.96
C TYR A 294 3.65 -7.96 7.85
N ALA A 295 2.94 -8.21 6.76
CA ALA A 295 1.59 -7.73 6.55
C ALA A 295 0.60 -8.32 7.56
N ASP A 296 0.71 -9.63 7.82
CA ASP A 296 -0.09 -10.36 8.78
C ASP A 296 0.14 -9.84 10.20
N ASN A 297 1.41 -9.82 10.63
CA ASN A 297 1.78 -9.33 11.96
C ASN A 297 1.36 -7.87 12.19
N TRP A 298 1.59 -6.99 11.20
CA TRP A 298 1.16 -5.59 11.30
C TRP A 298 -0.36 -5.46 11.36
N SER A 299 -1.10 -6.26 10.61
CA SER A 299 -2.56 -6.20 10.61
C SER A 299 -3.12 -6.67 11.95
N GLY A 300 -2.75 -7.87 12.40
CA GLY A 300 -3.24 -8.43 13.67
C GLY A 300 -2.74 -7.66 14.90
N GLY A 301 -1.50 -7.16 14.87
CA GLY A 301 -0.83 -6.53 16.00
C GLY A 301 -0.95 -5.01 16.08
N VAL A 302 -1.31 -4.31 14.98
CA VAL A 302 -1.37 -2.83 14.97
C VAL A 302 -2.71 -2.32 14.44
N LEU A 303 -3.21 -2.87 13.33
CA LEU A 303 -4.46 -2.37 12.72
C LEU A 303 -5.71 -2.88 13.43
N GLU A 304 -5.63 -4.07 14.00
CA GLU A 304 -6.76 -4.80 14.59
C GLU A 304 -6.69 -4.88 16.11
N GLU A 305 -5.61 -4.34 16.69
CA GLU A 305 -5.44 -4.23 18.14
C GLU A 305 -6.52 -3.30 18.70
N ARG A 306 -7.20 -3.76 19.75
CA ARG A 306 -8.25 -3.03 20.48
C ARG A 306 -7.70 -2.44 21.76
#